data_AF-A0AAT9HAR2-F1
#
_entry.id   AF-A0AAT9HAR2-F1
#
_cell.length_a   1.000
_cell.length_b   1.000
_cell.length_c   1.000
_cell.angle_alpha   90.00
_cell.angle_beta   90.00
_cell.angle_gamma   90.00
#
_symmetry.space_group_name_H-M   'P 1'
#
loop_
_entity.id
_entity.type
_entity.pdbx_description
1 polymer ?
#
loop_
_entity_poly.entity_id
_entity_poly.type
_entity_poly.pdbx_seq_one_letter_code
_entity_poly.pdbx_strand_id
1 'polypeptide(L)'
;MKRSAFAVTAAVLCGLLTSCTGGGDSDKPSVPDPPPSTSPSTVAPPPQEPLNAPEVDVEYEEILSEGPHRGTRQFDTVELPKGDFWIKVNCISRSKPVDLDISLEGIGGFSLGCSGVEVTRNANQMNLDTARKLHLTVATDETVRWYVSVQVPQR
;
A
#
# COMPACT_ATOMS: atom_id res chain seq x y z
N MET A 1 -31.13 6.13 32.02
CA MET A 1 -30.99 4.82 32.71
C MET A 1 -31.80 3.78 31.96
N LYS A 2 -31.16 2.80 31.32
CA LYS A 2 -31.72 1.49 30.97
C LYS A 2 -30.54 0.59 30.62
N ARG A 3 -30.26 -0.37 31.51
CA ARG A 3 -29.28 -1.44 31.36
C ARG A 3 -29.96 -2.56 30.58
N SER A 4 -29.28 -3.13 29.60
CA SER A 4 -29.55 -4.49 29.13
C SER A 4 -28.22 -5.24 29.05
N ALA A 5 -28.24 -6.44 29.60
CA ALA A 5 -27.07 -7.18 30.02
C ALA A 5 -27.03 -8.55 29.32
N PHE A 6 -25.80 -9.01 29.09
CA PHE A 6 -25.29 -10.39 28.91
C PHE A 6 -25.88 -11.31 27.83
N ALA A 7 -24.97 -11.87 27.01
CA ALA A 7 -24.76 -13.32 26.95
C ALA A 7 -23.35 -13.63 26.42
N VAL A 8 -22.57 -14.31 27.28
CA VAL A 8 -21.28 -14.94 27.00
C VAL A 8 -21.57 -16.35 26.48
N THR A 9 -20.89 -16.78 25.41
CA THR A 9 -20.82 -18.20 25.07
C THR A 9 -19.39 -18.54 24.65
N ALA A 10 -18.68 -19.19 25.58
CA ALA A 10 -17.44 -19.91 25.32
C ALA A 10 -17.76 -21.40 25.27
N ALA A 11 -17.29 -22.08 24.24
CA ALA A 11 -17.16 -23.55 24.15
C ALA A 11 -15.91 -23.81 23.27
N VAL A 12 -14.78 -24.40 23.67
CA VAL A 12 -14.42 -25.56 24.51
C VAL A 12 -14.14 -26.84 23.69
N LEU A 13 -12.95 -27.43 23.97
CA LEU A 13 -12.46 -28.82 23.76
C LEU A 13 -12.18 -29.28 22.31
N CYS A 14 -10.91 -29.54 21.92
CA CYS A 14 -10.03 -30.70 22.21
C CYS A 14 -10.10 -31.79 21.13
N GLY A 15 -8.97 -32.02 20.47
CA GLY A 15 -8.73 -33.18 19.61
C GLY A 15 -7.25 -33.56 19.65
N LEU A 16 -6.82 -34.17 20.76
CA LEU A 16 -5.56 -34.91 20.87
C LEU A 16 -5.83 -36.35 20.43
N LEU A 17 -5.21 -36.80 19.33
CA LEU A 17 -5.07 -38.22 18.97
C LEU A 17 -3.69 -38.39 18.32
N THR A 18 -2.68 -38.87 19.05
CA THR A 18 -2.24 -40.27 19.26
C THR A 18 -0.98 -40.59 18.45
N SER A 19 0.09 -40.85 19.19
CA SER A 19 1.39 -41.35 18.75
C SER A 19 1.29 -42.64 17.94
N CYS A 20 2.04 -42.73 16.84
CA CYS A 20 2.44 -43.99 16.22
C CYS A 20 3.92 -44.25 16.53
N THR A 21 4.18 -45.06 17.56
CA THR A 21 5.47 -45.73 17.77
C THR A 21 5.49 -46.98 16.91
N GLY A 22 6.18 -46.93 15.77
CA GLY A 22 6.49 -48.09 14.93
C GLY A 22 7.99 -48.27 14.85
N GLY A 23 8.55 -49.11 15.74
CA GLY A 23 9.91 -49.62 15.61
C GLY A 23 9.96 -50.79 14.63
N GLY A 24 11.03 -50.87 13.86
CA GLY A 24 11.29 -51.95 12.91
C GLY A 24 12.64 -51.75 12.24
N ASP A 25 13.70 -52.21 12.91
CA ASP A 25 15.02 -52.42 12.33
C ASP A 25 14.93 -53.36 11.12
N SER A 26 15.49 -52.94 9.99
CA SER A 26 15.90 -53.83 8.92
C SER A 26 17.06 -53.18 8.18
N ASP A 27 18.24 -53.63 8.55
CA ASP A 27 19.55 -53.28 8.02
C ASP A 27 19.75 -53.95 6.65
N LYS A 28 19.85 -53.18 5.57
CA LYS A 28 20.64 -53.53 4.37
C LYS A 28 21.00 -52.28 3.54
N PRO A 29 22.27 -52.12 3.09
CA PRO A 29 22.80 -50.88 2.51
C PRO A 29 22.69 -50.79 0.98
N SER A 30 23.07 -49.61 0.46
CA SER A 30 23.24 -49.15 -0.96
C SER A 30 22.06 -48.26 -1.43
N VAL A 31 22.20 -47.01 -1.90
CA VAL A 31 23.24 -46.20 -2.58
C VAL A 31 22.92 -44.71 -2.26
N PRO A 32 23.89 -43.77 -2.21
CA PRO A 32 23.60 -42.38 -1.80
C PRO A 32 22.96 -41.58 -2.94
N ASP A 33 21.72 -41.13 -2.75
CA ASP A 33 21.14 -40.08 -3.58
C ASP A 33 21.42 -38.69 -2.98
N PRO A 34 21.75 -37.69 -3.83
CA PRO A 34 22.19 -36.36 -3.40
C PRO A 34 21.05 -35.58 -2.68
N PRO A 35 21.40 -34.57 -1.87
CA PRO A 35 20.45 -33.91 -0.96
C PRO A 35 19.30 -33.23 -1.75
N PRO A 36 18.14 -33.00 -1.14
CA PRO A 36 17.16 -32.08 -1.70
C PRO A 36 17.74 -30.66 -1.62
N SER A 37 18.57 -30.31 -2.60
CA SER A 37 18.97 -28.93 -2.84
C SER A 37 17.81 -28.24 -3.54
N THR A 38 16.76 -27.92 -2.78
CA THR A 38 15.90 -26.78 -3.09
C THR A 38 16.76 -25.54 -3.00
N SER A 39 17.50 -25.28 -4.07
CA SER A 39 18.20 -24.02 -4.27
C SER A 39 17.14 -22.92 -4.20
N PRO A 40 17.21 -21.97 -3.26
CA PRO A 40 16.39 -20.78 -3.36
C PRO A 40 16.76 -20.12 -4.69
N SER A 41 15.75 -19.86 -5.52
CA SER A 41 15.95 -19.21 -6.81
C SER A 41 16.78 -17.95 -6.61
N THR A 42 18.05 -17.96 -7.05
CA THR A 42 19.01 -16.85 -6.95
C THR A 42 18.71 -15.74 -7.95
N VAL A 43 17.46 -15.65 -8.43
CA VAL A 43 17.03 -14.54 -9.27
C VAL A 43 16.96 -13.33 -8.36
N ALA A 44 18.01 -12.49 -8.43
CA ALA A 44 17.98 -11.18 -7.81
C ALA A 44 16.71 -10.47 -8.30
N PRO A 45 15.92 -9.86 -7.40
CA PRO A 45 14.77 -9.08 -7.83
C PRO A 45 15.23 -8.02 -8.83
N PRO A 46 14.43 -7.74 -9.88
CA PRO A 46 14.78 -6.73 -10.85
C PRO A 46 15.12 -5.41 -10.13
N PRO A 47 16.09 -4.61 -10.64
CA PRO A 47 16.38 -3.31 -10.09
C PRO A 47 15.10 -2.50 -9.95
N GLN A 48 14.78 -2.06 -8.74
CA GLN A 48 13.64 -1.19 -8.53
C GLN A 48 13.94 0.16 -9.19
N GLU A 49 13.03 0.61 -10.06
CA GLU A 49 13.08 1.95 -10.62
C GLU A 49 13.15 2.98 -9.47
N PRO A 50 13.98 4.03 -9.57
CA PRO A 50 13.97 5.09 -8.57
C PRO A 50 12.57 5.72 -8.48
N LEU A 51 12.07 5.85 -7.25
CA LEU A 51 10.85 6.59 -7.00
C LEU A 51 11.12 8.08 -7.22
N ASN A 52 10.49 8.64 -8.27
CA ASN A 52 10.57 10.05 -8.64
C ASN A 52 9.22 10.75 -8.45
N ALA A 53 9.23 12.09 -8.41
CA ALA A 53 8.02 12.90 -8.41
C ALA A 53 7.16 12.65 -9.65
N PRO A 54 5.82 12.81 -9.57
CA PRO A 54 4.94 12.75 -10.73
C PRO A 54 5.31 13.78 -11.80
N GLU A 55 5.09 13.42 -13.06
CA GLU A 55 5.29 14.33 -14.19
C GLU A 55 4.20 15.40 -14.22
N VAL A 56 4.57 16.62 -14.62
CA VAL A 56 3.65 17.74 -14.82
C VAL A 56 3.24 17.81 -16.28
N ASP A 57 1.94 17.82 -16.54
CA ASP A 57 1.43 17.90 -17.92
C ASP A 57 1.59 19.31 -18.46
N VAL A 58 1.84 19.43 -19.77
CA VAL A 58 2.17 20.71 -20.44
C VAL A 58 1.10 21.79 -20.24
N GLU A 59 -0.17 21.40 -20.14
CA GLU A 59 -1.32 22.32 -19.98
C GLU A 59 -1.65 22.64 -18.51
N TYR A 60 -0.89 22.09 -17.57
CA TYR A 60 -1.14 22.21 -16.14
C TYR A 60 0.04 22.88 -15.43
N GLU A 61 -0.26 23.52 -14.30
CA GLU A 61 0.72 24.00 -13.34
C GLU A 61 0.62 23.19 -12.04
N GLU A 62 1.76 22.91 -11.43
CA GLU A 62 1.84 22.21 -10.16
C GLU A 62 1.73 23.22 -9.01
N ILE A 63 0.72 23.02 -8.14
CA ILE A 63 0.47 23.88 -6.97
C ILE A 63 0.84 23.21 -5.64
N LEU A 64 1.10 21.91 -5.66
CA LEU A 64 1.68 21.15 -4.56
C LEU A 64 2.57 20.05 -5.14
N SER A 65 3.78 19.90 -4.62
CA SER A 65 4.69 18.79 -4.90
C SER A 65 5.36 18.35 -3.61
N GLU A 66 5.11 17.11 -3.20
CA GLU A 66 5.60 16.60 -1.92
C GLU A 66 6.15 15.18 -2.10
N GLY A 67 7.24 14.87 -1.42
CA GLY A 67 7.91 13.57 -1.49
C GLY A 67 9.43 13.65 -1.68
N PRO A 68 10.14 12.53 -1.50
CA PRO A 68 9.58 11.23 -1.13
C PRO A 68 9.30 11.18 0.38
N HIS A 69 8.10 10.75 0.76
CA HIS A 69 7.72 10.50 2.15
C HIS A 69 7.44 9.02 2.39
N ARG A 70 7.26 8.68 3.67
CA ARG A 70 6.77 7.38 4.14
C ARG A 70 5.61 7.60 5.09
N GLY A 71 4.75 6.58 5.19
CA GLY A 71 3.66 6.59 6.16
C GLY A 71 2.62 7.67 5.88
N THR A 72 1.86 7.98 6.92
CA THR A 72 0.76 8.95 6.85
C THR A 72 1.29 10.38 6.97
N ARG A 73 0.78 11.28 6.13
CA ARG A 73 1.05 12.72 6.21
C ARG A 73 -0.19 13.53 5.91
N GLN A 74 -0.44 14.53 6.75
CA GLN A 74 -1.42 15.58 6.51
C GLN A 74 -0.67 16.84 6.07
N PHE A 75 -1.21 17.51 5.06
CA PHE A 75 -0.67 18.75 4.54
C PHE A 75 -1.44 19.96 5.06
N ASP A 76 -0.77 21.10 4.96
CA ASP A 76 -1.45 22.39 5.08
C ASP A 76 -2.50 22.54 3.98
N THR A 77 -3.28 23.61 4.12
CA THR A 77 -4.37 23.92 3.22
C THR A 77 -3.85 24.20 1.80
N VAL A 78 -4.38 23.48 0.81
CA VAL A 78 -4.16 23.71 -0.62
C VAL A 78 -5.31 24.54 -1.19
N GLU A 79 -4.99 25.60 -1.93
CA GLU A 79 -5.99 26.43 -2.61
C GLU A 79 -6.28 25.85 -3.99
N LEU A 80 -7.50 25.34 -4.20
CA LEU A 80 -7.93 24.78 -5.48
C LEU A 80 -8.92 25.71 -6.18
N PRO A 81 -8.72 25.98 -7.49
CA PRO A 81 -9.66 26.76 -8.28
C PRO A 81 -10.96 25.97 -8.52
N LYS A 82 -11.96 26.66 -9.06
CA LYS A 82 -13.13 25.99 -9.66
C LYS A 82 -12.67 25.25 -10.91
N GLY A 83 -13.24 24.07 -11.15
CA GLY A 83 -13.01 23.26 -12.34
C GLY A 83 -12.14 22.03 -12.05
N ASP A 84 -11.52 21.52 -13.10
CA ASP A 84 -10.73 20.29 -13.05
C ASP A 84 -9.38 20.53 -12.36
N PHE A 85 -8.94 19.51 -11.64
CA PHE A 85 -7.59 19.40 -11.12
C PHE A 85 -7.18 17.93 -11.08
N TRP A 86 -5.88 17.67 -11.08
CA TRP A 86 -5.33 16.33 -10.96
C TRP A 86 -4.64 16.16 -9.62
N ILE A 87 -4.81 14.98 -9.04
CA ILE A 87 -3.89 14.46 -8.03
C ILE A 87 -3.14 13.30 -8.66
N LYS A 88 -1.83 13.44 -8.75
CA LYS A 88 -0.94 12.40 -9.23
C LYS A 88 -0.12 11.84 -8.07
N VAL A 89 0.01 10.53 -8.02
CA VAL A 89 0.73 9.81 -6.97
C VAL A 89 1.67 8.81 -7.62
N ASN A 90 2.94 8.87 -7.21
CA ASN A 90 3.89 7.81 -7.49
C ASN A 90 4.20 7.12 -6.16
N CYS A 91 4.07 5.80 -6.08
CA CYS A 91 4.38 5.08 -4.84
C CYS A 91 4.96 3.69 -5.08
N ILE A 92 5.69 3.21 -4.07
CA ILE A 92 6.24 1.85 -4.03
C ILE A 92 6.27 1.36 -2.58
N SER A 93 5.78 0.14 -2.37
CA SER A 93 5.89 -0.58 -1.10
C SER A 93 7.21 -1.32 -1.01
N ARG A 94 7.68 -1.57 0.21
CA ARG A 94 8.95 -2.26 0.46
C ARG A 94 8.95 -3.72 0.00
N SER A 95 7.82 -4.43 0.05
CA SER A 95 7.80 -5.88 -0.21
C SER A 95 6.47 -6.46 -0.67
N LYS A 96 5.34 -6.05 -0.10
CA LYS A 96 3.99 -6.53 -0.46
C LYS A 96 3.12 -5.37 -0.92
N PRO A 97 2.10 -5.59 -1.76
CA PRO A 97 1.13 -4.56 -2.06
C PRO A 97 0.51 -3.98 -0.79
N VAL A 98 0.47 -2.65 -0.69
CA VAL A 98 -0.21 -1.93 0.38
C VAL A 98 -0.97 -0.76 -0.21
N ASP A 99 -2.16 -0.49 0.32
CA ASP A 99 -2.98 0.62 -0.12
C ASP A 99 -2.47 1.96 0.42
N LEU A 100 -2.62 2.99 -0.40
CA LEU A 100 -2.40 4.38 -0.08
C LEU A 100 -3.71 5.13 -0.36
N ASP A 101 -4.24 5.76 0.68
CA ASP A 101 -5.46 6.54 0.63
C ASP A 101 -5.13 8.03 0.50
N ILE A 102 -5.72 8.67 -0.50
CA ILE A 102 -5.73 10.12 -0.67
C ILE A 102 -7.08 10.63 -0.20
N SER A 103 -7.09 11.65 0.66
CA SER A 103 -8.32 12.34 1.05
C SER A 103 -8.16 13.85 1.03
N LEU A 104 -9.22 14.52 0.61
CA LEU A 104 -9.39 15.96 0.61
C LEU A 104 -10.59 16.29 1.49
N GLU A 105 -10.34 17.04 2.56
CA GLU A 105 -11.36 17.35 3.55
C GLU A 105 -12.58 18.02 2.89
N GLY A 106 -13.78 17.47 3.16
CA GLY A 106 -15.04 18.02 2.67
C GLY A 106 -15.41 17.70 1.21
N ILE A 107 -14.57 16.98 0.45
CA ILE A 107 -14.92 16.52 -0.91
C ILE A 107 -14.67 15.03 -1.17
N GLY A 108 -14.01 14.33 -0.25
CA GLY A 108 -13.77 12.89 -0.35
C GLY A 108 -12.36 12.55 -0.81
N GLY A 109 -12.17 11.38 -1.40
CA GLY A 109 -10.85 10.82 -1.66
C GLY A 109 -10.88 9.57 -2.54
N PHE A 110 -9.72 8.97 -2.74
CA PHE A 110 -9.53 7.73 -3.49
C PHE A 110 -8.38 6.91 -2.93
N SER A 111 -8.39 5.61 -3.19
CA SER A 111 -7.37 4.66 -2.75
C SER A 111 -6.63 4.09 -3.97
N LEU A 112 -5.33 3.85 -3.83
CA LEU A 112 -4.53 3.14 -4.82
C LEU A 112 -3.61 2.10 -4.16
N GLY A 113 -3.37 0.99 -4.85
CA GLY A 113 -2.44 -0.04 -4.38
C GLY A 113 -1.01 0.26 -4.80
N CYS A 114 -0.09 0.39 -3.84
CA CYS A 114 1.33 0.57 -4.08
C CYS A 114 2.04 -0.79 -4.20
N SER A 115 2.62 -1.07 -5.36
CA SER A 115 3.30 -2.34 -5.66
C SER A 115 4.57 -2.52 -4.80
N GLY A 116 4.90 -3.77 -4.47
CA GLY A 116 6.14 -4.14 -3.77
C GLY A 116 7.35 -4.36 -4.68
N VAL A 117 7.14 -4.37 -6.00
CA VAL A 117 8.15 -4.75 -6.99
C VAL A 117 8.50 -3.64 -7.97
N GLU A 118 7.59 -2.71 -8.22
CA GLU A 118 7.76 -1.62 -9.18
C GLU A 118 7.07 -0.34 -8.69
N VAL A 119 7.42 0.80 -9.28
CA VAL A 119 6.77 2.07 -8.96
C VAL A 119 5.38 2.11 -9.59
N THR A 120 4.35 2.14 -8.74
CA THR A 120 2.98 2.42 -9.16
C THR A 120 2.84 3.92 -9.43
N ARG A 121 2.28 4.26 -10.59
CA ARG A 121 1.96 5.63 -11.00
C ARG A 121 0.46 5.75 -11.17
N ASN A 122 -0.12 6.78 -10.59
CA ASN A 122 -1.55 7.05 -10.67
C ASN A 122 -1.79 8.54 -10.96
N ALA A 123 -2.81 8.81 -11.77
CA ALA A 123 -3.32 10.15 -12.01
C ALA A 123 -4.84 10.08 -11.88
N ASN A 124 -5.40 10.84 -10.94
CA ASN A 124 -6.83 10.91 -10.71
C ASN A 124 -7.33 12.34 -10.95
N GLN A 125 -8.27 12.50 -11.89
CA GLN A 125 -8.91 13.78 -12.14
C GLN A 125 -10.06 13.97 -11.16
N MET A 126 -10.18 15.19 -10.65
CA MET A 126 -11.28 15.62 -9.80
C MET A 126 -11.78 16.97 -10.29
N ASN A 127 -13.04 17.28 -9.99
CA ASN A 127 -13.67 18.54 -10.38
C ASN A 127 -14.28 19.23 -9.16
N LEU A 128 -14.12 20.55 -9.09
CA LEU A 128 -14.75 21.40 -8.07
C LEU A 128 -15.77 22.35 -8.69
N ASP A 129 -16.98 22.34 -8.16
CA ASP A 129 -18.04 23.30 -8.53
C ASP A 129 -17.70 24.75 -8.15
N THR A 130 -16.91 24.92 -7.09
CA THR A 130 -16.51 26.21 -6.51
C THR A 130 -15.07 26.14 -6.01
N ALA A 131 -14.30 27.22 -6.21
CA ALA A 131 -12.97 27.34 -5.64
C ALA A 131 -13.00 27.22 -4.12
N ARG A 132 -12.03 26.51 -3.53
CA ARG A 132 -11.98 26.26 -2.10
C ARG A 132 -10.59 25.88 -1.61
N LYS A 133 -10.43 26.02 -0.30
CA LYS A 133 -9.25 25.69 0.47
C LYS A 133 -9.46 24.34 1.14
N LEU A 134 -8.61 23.35 0.86
CA LEU A 134 -8.79 21.98 1.35
C LEU A 134 -7.53 21.43 2.02
N HIS A 135 -7.72 20.62 3.06
CA HIS A 135 -6.64 19.82 3.62
C HIS A 135 -6.50 18.51 2.85
N LEU A 136 -5.30 18.27 2.31
CA LEU A 136 -4.93 17.00 1.71
C LEU A 136 -4.32 16.09 2.79
N THR A 137 -4.72 14.82 2.81
CA THR A 137 -4.09 13.78 3.62
C THR A 137 -3.74 12.59 2.74
N VAL A 138 -2.50 12.12 2.88
CA VAL A 138 -2.03 10.84 2.36
C VAL A 138 -1.96 9.89 3.56
N ALA A 139 -2.75 8.82 3.56
CA ALA A 139 -2.75 7.81 4.61
C ALA A 139 -2.27 6.47 4.05
N THR A 140 -1.19 5.96 4.61
CA THR A 140 -0.62 4.65 4.25
C THR A 140 0.31 4.19 5.38
N ASP A 141 0.90 3.01 5.23
CA ASP A 141 1.83 2.45 6.18
C ASP A 141 3.28 2.95 5.95
N GLU A 142 4.14 2.81 6.97
CA GLU A 142 5.54 3.26 6.93
C GLU A 142 6.41 2.53 5.88
N THR A 143 5.95 1.37 5.38
CA THR A 143 6.70 0.61 4.37
C THR A 143 6.55 1.19 2.97
N VAL A 144 5.48 1.96 2.71
CA VAL A 144 5.25 2.65 1.44
C VAL A 144 6.06 3.94 1.38
N ARG A 145 6.78 4.13 0.28
CA ARG A 145 7.36 5.42 -0.10
C ARG A 145 6.50 6.05 -1.19
N TRP A 146 6.26 7.34 -1.11
CA TRP A 146 5.38 8.02 -2.06
C TRP A 146 5.79 9.47 -2.36
N TYR A 147 5.40 9.93 -3.54
CA TYR A 147 5.27 11.33 -3.92
C TYR A 147 3.82 11.63 -4.28
N VAL A 148 3.39 12.87 -4.04
CA VAL A 148 2.10 13.39 -4.50
C VAL A 148 2.30 14.75 -5.16
N SER A 149 1.55 14.98 -6.23
CA SER A 149 1.50 16.24 -6.98
C SER A 149 0.04 16.64 -7.17
N VAL A 150 -0.27 17.91 -6.94
CA VAL A 150 -1.57 18.51 -7.25
C VAL A 150 -1.38 19.50 -8.38
N GLN A 151 -2.10 19.29 -9.48
CA GLN A 151 -1.95 20.05 -10.71
C GLN A 151 -3.27 20.67 -11.14
N VAL A 152 -3.25 21.93 -11.55
CA VAL A 152 -4.43 22.68 -12.01
C VAL A 152 -4.17 23.22 -13.42
N PRO A 153 -5.19 23.45 -14.25
CA PRO A 153 -5.00 24.02 -15.58
C PRO A 153 -4.25 25.35 -15.51
N GLN A 154 -3.33 25.57 -16.45
CA GLN A 154 -2.67 26.86 -16.62
C GLN A 154 -3.69 27.95 -16.95
N ARG A 155 -3.40 29.18 -16.51
CA ARG A 155 -4.25 30.36 -16.75
C ARG A 155 -3.92 31.09 -18.04
#